data_AF-G2J7C4-F1
#
_entry.id   AF-G2J7C4-F1
#
_cell.length_a   1.000
_cell.length_b   1.000
_cell.length_c   1.000
_cell.angle_alpha   90.00
_cell.angle_beta   90.00
_cell.angle_gamma   90.00
#
_symmetry.space_group_name_H-M   'P 1'
#
loop_
_entity.id
_entity.type
_entity.pdbx_description
1 polymer ?
#
loop_
_entity_poly.entity_id
_entity_poly.type
_entity_poly.pdbx_seq_one_letter_code
_entity_poly.pdbx_strand_id
1 'polypeptide(L)'
;MSAFCVYAAATWIARERAEKKVCNVEFRQGVQHVLTLQEWKAKVDEETQRIFKRMKPVRASPLFDIPQSCLDWIRVAEKNGLIRDAQVMAWKVDTYSDGSPARDKHGRPKKAWLSYHATDADGFATHPQAIATCEVAKGSDG
;
A
#
# COMPACT_ATOMS: atom_id res chain seq x y z
N MET A 1 3.44 -0.37 24.03
CA MET A 1 2.26 -0.08 23.20
C MET A 1 2.58 -0.43 21.77
N SER A 2 1.98 -1.49 21.25
CA SER A 2 1.98 -1.85 19.83
C SER A 2 0.91 -1.02 19.13
N ALA A 3 1.26 -0.34 18.05
CA ALA A 3 0.30 0.39 17.22
C ALA A 3 -0.13 -0.51 16.06
N PHE A 4 -1.42 -0.50 15.73
CA PHE A 4 -2.00 -1.20 14.59
C PHE A 4 -2.53 -0.21 13.56
N CYS A 5 -2.53 -0.57 12.29
CA CYS A 5 -3.19 0.20 11.24
C CYS A 5 -3.59 -0.69 10.06
N VAL A 6 -4.35 -0.14 9.12
CA VAL A 6 -4.77 -0.83 7.89
C VAL A 6 -4.00 -0.27 6.71
N TYR A 7 -3.36 -1.15 5.96
CA TYR A 7 -2.85 -0.87 4.63
C TYR A 7 -3.86 -1.37 3.60
N ALA A 8 -4.17 -0.54 2.60
CA ALA A 8 -5.06 -0.90 1.51
C ALA A 8 -4.74 -0.09 0.25
N ALA A 9 -5.12 -0.62 -0.91
CA ALA A 9 -5.32 0.19 -2.10
C ALA A 9 -6.75 0.74 -2.04
N ALA A 10 -6.90 2.06 -2.01
CA ALA A 10 -8.20 2.71 -1.83
C ALA A 10 -8.44 3.76 -2.92
N THR A 11 -9.65 3.82 -3.45
CA THR A 11 -9.95 4.71 -4.59
C THR A 11 -9.78 6.19 -4.24
N TRP A 12 -10.10 6.62 -3.02
CA TRP A 12 -9.90 8.02 -2.61
C TRP A 12 -8.41 8.40 -2.58
N ILE A 13 -7.54 7.50 -2.13
CA ILE A 13 -6.08 7.71 -2.15
C ILE A 13 -5.57 7.75 -3.61
N ALA A 14 -6.10 6.88 -4.46
CA ALA A 14 -5.77 6.89 -5.89
C ALA A 14 -6.20 8.21 -6.55
N ARG A 15 -7.37 8.74 -6.15
CA ARG A 15 -7.90 10.01 -6.63
C ARG A 15 -7.01 11.19 -6.24
N GLU A 16 -6.63 11.29 -4.97
CA GLU A 16 -5.69 12.33 -4.52
C GLU A 16 -4.36 12.30 -5.28
N ARG A 17 -3.88 11.11 -5.64
CA ARG A 17 -2.66 10.96 -6.47
C ARG A 17 -2.92 11.35 -7.92
N ALA A 18 -4.07 11.03 -8.47
CA ALA A 18 -4.47 11.41 -9.82
C ALA A 18 -4.60 12.94 -9.93
N GLU A 19 -5.26 13.59 -8.98
CA GLU A 19 -5.43 15.05 -8.93
C GLU A 19 -4.10 15.81 -8.93
N LYS A 20 -3.08 15.28 -8.22
CA LYS A 20 -1.72 15.85 -8.22
C LYS A 20 -0.95 15.60 -9.52
N LYS A 21 -1.32 14.55 -10.26
CA LYS A 21 -0.60 14.11 -11.46
C LYS A 21 -1.18 14.70 -12.75
N VAL A 22 -2.51 14.87 -12.80
CA VAL A 22 -3.21 15.39 -13.96
C VAL A 22 -3.10 16.92 -13.97
N CYS A 23 -2.28 17.44 -14.86
CA CYS A 23 -2.25 18.89 -15.12
C CYS A 23 -3.59 19.36 -15.70
N ASN A 24 -3.98 20.58 -15.33
CA ASN A 24 -5.11 21.31 -15.89
C ASN A 24 -4.84 21.89 -17.30
N VAL A 25 -3.68 21.56 -17.87
CA VAL A 25 -3.19 22.07 -19.14
C VAL A 25 -2.73 20.88 -19.98
N GLU A 26 -3.15 20.85 -21.24
CA GLU A 26 -2.71 19.88 -22.23
C GLU A 26 -2.08 20.60 -23.43
N PHE A 27 -0.95 20.11 -23.91
CA PHE A 27 -0.36 20.59 -25.16
C PHE A 27 -0.87 19.74 -26.31
N ARG A 28 -1.67 20.33 -27.21
CA ARG A 28 -2.07 19.68 -28.48
C ARG A 28 -1.58 20.53 -29.63
N GLN A 29 -0.90 19.89 -30.59
CA GLN A 29 -0.43 20.55 -31.82
C GLN A 29 0.42 21.81 -31.55
N GLY A 30 1.22 21.81 -30.48
CA GLY A 30 2.04 22.96 -30.09
C GLY A 30 1.30 24.11 -29.40
N VAL A 31 -0.03 24.00 -29.22
CA VAL A 31 -0.85 24.99 -28.51
C VAL A 31 -1.21 24.47 -27.12
N GLN A 32 -1.07 25.35 -26.14
CA GLN A 32 -1.46 25.09 -24.76
C GLN A 32 -2.98 25.25 -24.62
N HIS A 33 -3.68 24.15 -24.34
CA HIS A 33 -5.11 24.14 -24.05
C HIS A 33 -5.35 23.97 -22.55
N VAL A 34 -6.03 24.94 -21.95
CA VAL A 34 -6.50 24.83 -20.57
C VAL A 34 -7.76 23.97 -20.58
N LEU A 35 -7.75 22.88 -19.82
CA LEU A 35 -8.89 21.98 -19.70
C LEU A 35 -10.00 22.68 -18.90
N THR A 36 -11.24 22.47 -19.32
CA THR A 36 -12.39 22.82 -18.48
C THR A 36 -12.42 21.94 -17.22
N LEU A 37 -13.14 22.39 -16.20
CA LEU A 37 -13.28 21.61 -14.95
C LEU A 37 -13.85 20.20 -15.20
N GLN A 38 -14.77 20.06 -16.15
CA GLN A 38 -15.39 18.77 -16.48
C GLN A 38 -14.40 17.82 -17.18
N GLU A 39 -13.64 18.33 -18.16
CA GLU A 39 -12.63 17.55 -18.86
C GLU A 39 -11.49 17.13 -17.93
N TRP A 40 -11.05 18.04 -17.05
CA TRP A 40 -10.04 17.71 -16.06
C TRP A 40 -10.54 16.63 -15.08
N LYS A 41 -11.79 16.75 -14.58
CA LYS A 41 -12.38 15.71 -13.72
C LYS A 41 -12.45 14.35 -14.41
N ALA A 42 -12.87 14.30 -15.68
CA ALA A 42 -12.91 13.05 -16.43
C ALA A 42 -11.51 12.41 -16.54
N LYS A 43 -10.47 13.21 -16.83
CA LYS A 43 -9.08 12.72 -16.85
C LYS A 43 -8.59 12.26 -15.47
N VAL A 44 -8.96 12.97 -14.41
CA VAL A 44 -8.66 12.57 -13.03
C VAL A 44 -9.32 11.23 -12.72
N ASP A 45 -10.58 11.03 -13.07
CA ASP A 45 -11.28 9.77 -12.82
C ASP A 45 -10.66 8.61 -13.62
N GLU A 46 -10.27 8.82 -14.88
CA GLU A 46 -9.52 7.83 -15.67
C GLU A 46 -8.16 7.48 -15.05
N GLU A 47 -7.35 8.48 -14.68
CA GLU A 47 -6.07 8.24 -14.00
C GLU A 47 -6.27 7.62 -12.61
N THR A 48 -7.36 7.96 -11.92
CA THR A 48 -7.72 7.34 -10.63
C THR A 48 -7.89 5.85 -10.79
N GLN A 49 -8.66 5.40 -11.79
CA GLN A 49 -8.83 3.97 -12.07
C GLN A 49 -7.50 3.30 -12.43
N ARG A 50 -6.67 3.94 -13.25
CA ARG A 50 -5.34 3.44 -13.62
C ARG A 50 -4.41 3.29 -12.42
N ILE A 51 -4.39 4.29 -11.54
CA ILE A 51 -3.58 4.28 -10.31
C ILE A 51 -4.11 3.23 -9.35
N PHE A 52 -5.43 3.19 -9.11
CA PHE A 52 -6.06 2.24 -8.21
C PHE A 52 -5.75 0.78 -8.60
N LYS A 53 -5.81 0.45 -9.89
CA LYS A 53 -5.52 -0.91 -10.38
C LYS A 53 -4.10 -1.38 -10.09
N ARG A 54 -3.10 -0.49 -10.15
CA ARG A 54 -1.68 -0.83 -10.03
C ARG A 54 -1.00 -0.42 -8.72
N MET A 55 -1.66 0.41 -7.90
CA MET A 55 -1.03 0.93 -6.70
C MET A 55 -0.80 -0.19 -5.69
N LYS A 56 0.35 -0.13 -5.02
CA LYS A 56 0.60 -0.96 -3.84
C LYS A 56 -0.22 -0.44 -2.67
N PRO A 57 -0.66 -1.33 -1.76
CA PRO A 57 -1.33 -0.94 -0.54
C PRO A 57 -0.50 0.07 0.25
N VAL A 58 -1.15 1.12 0.74
CA VAL A 58 -0.54 2.11 1.63
C VAL A 58 -1.42 2.27 2.85
N ARG A 59 -0.90 2.89 3.91
CA ARG A 59 -1.69 3.15 5.11
C ARG A 59 -2.92 3.97 4.76
N ALA A 60 -4.10 3.37 4.91
CA ALA A 60 -5.38 3.95 4.59
C ALA A 60 -6.15 4.39 5.84
N SER A 61 -5.82 3.81 7.01
CA SER A 61 -6.46 4.15 8.29
C SER A 61 -5.55 4.97 9.21
N PRO A 62 -6.13 5.59 10.26
CA PRO A 62 -5.40 6.03 11.45
C PRO A 62 -4.71 4.87 12.19
N LEU A 63 -3.97 5.22 13.23
CA LEU A 63 -3.41 4.24 14.17
C LEU A 63 -4.46 3.84 15.20
N PHE A 64 -4.45 2.56 15.55
CA PHE A 64 -5.33 1.95 16.55
C PHE A 64 -4.51 1.19 17.59
N ASP A 65 -5.08 1.04 18.79
CA ASP A 65 -4.42 0.32 19.89
C ASP A 65 -4.66 -1.19 19.83
N ILE A 66 -5.73 -1.63 19.16
CA ILE A 66 -6.09 -3.04 19.05
C ILE A 66 -6.37 -3.44 17.59
N PRO A 67 -6.09 -4.70 17.21
CA PRO A 67 -6.32 -5.18 15.84
C PRO A 67 -7.81 -5.26 15.50
N GLN A 68 -8.69 -5.48 16.49
CA GLN A 68 -10.13 -5.56 16.27
C GLN A 68 -10.70 -4.27 15.68
N SER A 69 -10.25 -3.10 16.15
CA SER A 69 -10.64 -1.81 15.58
C SER A 69 -10.20 -1.65 14.13
N CYS A 70 -9.08 -2.26 13.74
CA CYS A 70 -8.64 -2.27 12.33
C CYS A 70 -9.59 -3.11 11.47
N LEU A 71 -10.02 -4.27 11.96
CA LEU A 71 -10.98 -5.14 11.26
C LEU A 71 -12.34 -4.46 11.10
N ASP A 72 -12.82 -3.79 12.14
CA ASP A 72 -14.07 -3.02 12.06
C ASP A 72 -13.96 -1.85 11.09
N TRP A 73 -12.80 -1.18 11.06
CA TRP A 73 -12.53 -0.14 10.08
C TRP A 73 -12.56 -0.69 8.64
N ILE A 74 -11.97 -1.86 8.37
CA ILE A 74 -12.01 -2.52 7.05
C ILE A 74 -13.47 -2.77 6.65
N ARG A 75 -14.27 -3.37 7.53
CA ARG A 75 -15.70 -3.65 7.27
C ARG A 75 -16.50 -2.40 6.92
N VAL A 76 -16.20 -1.28 7.58
CA VAL A 76 -16.84 0.01 7.28
C VAL A 76 -16.34 0.56 5.94
N ALA A 77 -15.05 0.46 5.66
CA ALA A 77 -14.45 0.95 4.43
C ALA A 77 -14.95 0.18 3.19
N GLU A 78 -15.10 -1.14 3.27
CA GLU A 78 -15.66 -1.98 2.19
C GLU A 78 -17.11 -1.62 1.84
N LYS A 79 -17.89 -1.15 2.82
CA LYS A 79 -19.27 -0.71 2.60
C LYS A 79 -19.37 0.66 1.95
N ASN A 80 -18.40 1.54 2.22
CA ASN A 80 -18.44 2.95 1.81
C ASN A 80 -17.63 3.24 0.54
N GLY A 81 -16.81 2.30 0.07
CA GLY A 81 -16.02 2.52 -1.12
C GLY A 81 -15.24 1.30 -1.59
N LEU A 82 -14.60 1.47 -2.75
CA LEU A 82 -13.74 0.46 -3.34
C LEU A 82 -12.37 0.48 -2.65
N ILE A 83 -12.11 -0.57 -1.88
CA ILE A 83 -10.80 -0.90 -1.34
C ILE A 83 -10.36 -2.28 -1.83
N ARG A 84 -9.06 -2.49 -1.96
CA ARG A 84 -8.44 -3.76 -2.36
C ARG A 84 -7.24 -4.03 -1.48
N ASP A 85 -6.91 -5.31 -1.30
CA ASP A 85 -5.72 -5.77 -0.58
C ASP A 85 -5.64 -5.19 0.84
N ALA A 86 -6.79 -5.07 1.51
CA ALA A 86 -6.86 -4.52 2.86
C ALA A 86 -6.23 -5.48 3.86
N GLN A 87 -5.28 -5.00 4.64
CA GLN A 87 -4.49 -5.81 5.55
C GLN A 87 -4.18 -5.05 6.85
N VAL A 88 -4.34 -5.72 7.98
CA VAL A 88 -3.95 -5.19 9.28
C VAL A 88 -2.43 -5.31 9.42
N MET A 89 -1.80 -4.21 9.81
CA MET A 89 -0.37 -4.11 10.04
C MET A 89 -0.12 -3.73 11.50
N ALA A 90 0.92 -4.28 12.10
CA ALA A 90 1.36 -3.97 13.44
C ALA A 90 2.77 -3.35 13.43
N TRP A 91 2.99 -2.36 14.28
CA TRP A 91 4.31 -1.78 14.50
C TRP A 91 5.13 -2.70 15.40
N LYS A 92 6.00 -3.50 14.79
CA LYS A 92 6.81 -4.54 15.45
C LYS A 92 8.27 -4.40 15.07
N VAL A 93 9.14 -5.08 15.82
CA VAL A 93 10.55 -5.25 15.44
C VAL A 93 10.61 -6.18 14.23
N ASP A 94 11.31 -5.75 13.20
CA ASP A 94 11.62 -6.53 12.01
C ASP A 94 12.59 -7.64 12.41
N THR A 95 12.29 -8.88 12.05
CA THR A 95 13.08 -10.06 12.42
C THR A 95 13.43 -10.84 11.17
N TYR A 96 14.66 -11.33 11.09
CA TYR A 96 15.08 -12.25 10.04
C TYR A 96 14.41 -13.63 10.23
N SER A 97 14.58 -14.51 9.24
CA SER A 97 14.05 -15.88 9.25
C SER A 97 14.58 -16.75 10.40
N ASP A 98 15.73 -16.39 10.96
CA ASP A 98 16.34 -17.05 12.13
C ASP A 98 15.79 -16.53 13.48
N GLY A 99 14.83 -15.59 13.45
CA GLY A 99 14.26 -14.96 14.65
C GLY A 99 15.11 -13.83 15.25
N SER A 100 16.28 -13.54 14.68
CA SER A 100 17.13 -12.44 15.17
C SER A 100 16.57 -11.07 14.73
N PRO A 101 16.61 -10.02 15.58
CA PRO A 101 16.16 -8.69 15.21
C PRO A 101 16.99 -8.11 14.07
N ALA A 102 16.32 -7.70 13.00
CA ALA A 102 16.93 -6.92 11.94
C ALA A 102 17.47 -5.61 12.53
N ARG A 103 18.68 -5.22 12.11
CA ARG A 103 19.35 -4.03 12.63
C ARG A 103 19.33 -2.90 11.62
N ASP A 104 19.16 -1.69 12.10
CA ASP A 104 19.37 -0.50 11.30
C ASP A 104 20.87 -0.23 11.09
N LYS A 105 21.19 0.82 10.31
CA LYS A 105 22.56 1.28 10.08
C LYS A 105 23.34 1.66 11.36
N HIS A 106 22.66 1.78 12.50
CA HIS A 106 23.24 2.12 13.81
C HIS A 106 23.26 0.93 14.78
N GLY A 107 22.93 -0.29 14.30
CA GLY A 107 22.94 -1.51 15.10
C GLY A 107 21.72 -1.68 16.03
N ARG A 108 20.72 -0.81 15.94
CA ARG A 108 19.49 -0.88 16.77
C ARG A 108 18.45 -1.78 16.11
N PRO A 109 17.60 -2.49 16.88
CA PRO A 109 16.48 -3.23 16.31
C PRO A 109 15.60 -2.33 15.45
N LYS A 110 15.49 -2.68 14.18
CA LYS A 110 14.71 -1.97 13.17
C LYS A 110 13.23 -2.27 13.42
N LYS A 111 12.42 -1.23 13.50
CA LYS A 111 10.96 -1.36 13.60
C LYS A 111 10.33 -1.10 12.24
N ALA A 112 9.30 -1.88 11.91
CA ALA A 112 8.58 -1.78 10.65
C ALA A 112 7.09 -2.11 10.85
N TRP A 113 6.28 -1.69 9.88
CA TRP A 113 4.91 -2.18 9.75
C TRP A 113 4.98 -3.58 9.15
N LEU A 114 4.65 -4.58 9.96
CA LEU A 114 4.60 -5.98 9.56
C LEU A 114 3.15 -6.46 9.53
N SER A 115 2.85 -7.45 8.69
CA SER A 115 1.54 -8.09 8.66
C SER A 115 1.15 -8.57 10.05
N TYR A 116 -0.09 -8.31 10.44
CA TYR A 116 -0.67 -8.88 11.65
C TYR A 116 -1.48 -10.13 11.29
N HIS A 117 -1.05 -11.28 11.79
CA HIS A 117 -1.87 -12.49 11.80
C HIS A 117 -2.27 -12.80 13.24
N ALA A 118 -3.55 -13.09 13.49
CA ALA A 118 -4.05 -13.39 14.83
C ALA A 118 -3.33 -14.58 15.48
N THR A 119 -2.85 -15.52 14.66
CA THR A 119 -2.05 -16.69 15.06
C THR A 119 -0.68 -16.32 15.64
N ASP A 120 -0.18 -15.10 15.43
CA ASP A 120 1.09 -14.62 15.99
C ASP A 120 1.02 -14.28 17.49
N ALA A 121 -0.16 -14.37 18.11
CA ALA A 121 -0.32 -14.19 19.56
C ALA A 121 0.32 -15.34 20.36
N ASP A 122 0.48 -16.51 19.74
CA ASP A 122 1.08 -17.71 20.33
C ASP A 122 2.39 -18.10 19.62
N GLY A 123 3.33 -17.16 19.49
CA GLY A 123 4.76 -17.48 19.40
C GLY A 123 5.26 -18.39 18.27
N PHE A 124 4.53 -18.61 17.18
CA PHE A 124 5.03 -19.35 16.02
C PHE A 124 4.69 -18.64 14.71
N ALA A 125 5.71 -17.98 14.17
CA ALA A 125 5.67 -17.38 12.84
C ALA A 125 5.58 -18.47 11.76
N THR A 126 4.40 -18.70 11.21
CA THR A 126 4.28 -19.28 9.86
C THR A 126 4.32 -18.13 8.86
N HIS A 127 5.49 -17.95 8.25
CA HIS A 127 5.68 -17.10 7.06
C HIS A 127 4.67 -17.46 5.95
N PRO A 128 3.84 -16.53 5.45
CA PRO A 128 3.35 -16.63 4.09
C PRO A 128 4.50 -16.26 3.14
N GLN A 129 4.84 -17.20 2.27
CA GLN A 129 5.92 -17.13 1.30
C GLN A 129 5.94 -15.79 0.56
N ALA A 130 7.11 -15.13 0.58
CA ALA A 130 7.43 -14.10 -0.39
C ALA A 130 7.39 -14.75 -1.77
N ILE A 131 6.44 -14.32 -2.62
CA ILE A 131 6.51 -14.58 -4.05
C ILE A 131 7.71 -13.79 -4.57
N ALA A 132 8.87 -14.46 -4.59
CA ALA A 132 10.06 -14.01 -5.25
C ALA A 132 9.88 -14.18 -6.76
N THR A 133 9.35 -13.17 -7.45
CA THR A 133 9.66 -13.00 -8.87
C THR A 133 11.09 -12.47 -8.97
N CYS A 134 12.04 -13.41 -8.99
CA CYS A 134 13.38 -13.16 -9.52
C CYS A 134 13.48 -13.85 -10.88
N GLU A 135 13.32 -13.02 -11.90
CA GLU A 135 13.89 -13.16 -13.23
C GLU A 135 15.38 -13.54 -13.13
N VAL A 136 15.82 -14.43 -14.03
CA VAL A 136 17.16 -14.57 -14.65
C VAL A 136 17.41 -16.06 -14.95
N ALA A 137 17.31 -16.43 -16.21
CA ALA A 137 18.03 -17.59 -16.77
C ALA A 137 19.11 -17.05 -17.72
N LYS A 138 20.38 -17.28 -17.35
CA LYS A 138 21.55 -17.07 -18.19
C LYS A 138 21.82 -18.31 -19.04
N GLY A 139 22.22 -18.08 -20.30
CA GLY A 139 23.32 -18.80 -20.94
C GLY A 139 22.97 -19.86 -21.98
N SER A 140 23.45 -19.64 -23.21
CA SER A 140 23.93 -20.72 -24.08
C SER A 140 25.01 -20.16 -25.02
N ASP A 141 26.00 -21.02 -25.25
CA ASP A 141 27.35 -20.83 -25.78
C ASP A 141 27.53 -20.21 -27.17
N GLY A 142 28.74 -19.68 -27.34
CA GLY A 142 29.48 -19.48 -28.59
C GLY A 142 30.97 -19.37 -28.29
#